data_AF-A0A090QIB7-F1
#
_entry.id   AF-A0A090QIB7-F1
#
_cell.length_a   1.000
_cell.length_b   1.000
_cell.length_c   1.000
_cell.angle_alpha   90.00
_cell.angle_beta   90.00
_cell.angle_gamma   90.00
#
_symmetry.space_group_name_H-M   'P 1'
#
loop_
_entity.id
_entity.type
_entity.pdbx_description
1 polymer ?
#
loop_
_entity_poly.entity_id
_entity_poly.type
_entity_poly.pdbx_seq_one_letter_code
_entity_poly.pdbx_strand_id
1 'polypeptide(L)'
;MIKASAKKNILAHYDLGNDFYRTFLDTNMLYSAGIYDAPNTTLEQAQINKMDRLCRQLKLQPSDHLLEIGTGWGAMAIHAAKHYGCRVTTTTISNAQHAWAKARIEEEGLTDKITLLLEDYRDLTGQYDKIVSIEMIEAVGKEYLTTYIKQCQSLLKPDGLFAIQAITIADQRYESYSNG
;
A
#
# COMPACT_ATOMS: atom_id res chain seq x y z
N MET A 1 -7.98 -23.17 -3.08
CA MET A 1 -8.41 -23.20 -1.66
C MET A 1 -7.83 -22.07 -0.80
N ILE A 2 -6.64 -21.49 -1.10
CA ILE A 2 -5.97 -20.49 -0.22
C ILE A 2 -6.34 -19.01 -0.55
N LYS A 3 -6.70 -18.66 -1.81
CA LYS A 3 -7.23 -17.32 -2.16
C LYS A 3 -8.43 -16.92 -1.29
N ALA A 4 -9.26 -17.89 -0.92
CA ALA A 4 -10.42 -17.66 -0.05
C ALA A 4 -10.04 -17.31 1.40
N SER A 5 -8.91 -17.82 1.93
CA SER A 5 -8.50 -17.59 3.32
C SER A 5 -7.92 -16.19 3.54
N ALA A 6 -7.02 -15.74 2.65
CA ALA A 6 -6.50 -14.37 2.70
C ALA A 6 -7.62 -13.33 2.52
N LYS A 7 -8.53 -13.58 1.57
CA LYS A 7 -9.73 -12.76 1.37
C LYS A 7 -10.61 -12.74 2.64
N LYS A 8 -10.78 -13.88 3.31
CA LYS A 8 -11.60 -14.00 4.54
C LYS A 8 -10.98 -13.29 5.75
N ASN A 9 -9.66 -13.36 5.94
CA ASN A 9 -8.96 -12.66 7.03
C ASN A 9 -8.96 -11.13 6.83
N ILE A 10 -8.79 -10.66 5.59
CA ILE A 10 -8.85 -9.23 5.26
C ILE A 10 -10.28 -8.71 5.37
N LEU A 11 -11.29 -9.45 4.88
CA LEU A 11 -12.70 -9.08 5.04
C LEU A 11 -13.09 -8.96 6.53
N ALA A 12 -12.71 -9.92 7.36
CA ALA A 12 -13.10 -9.93 8.78
C ALA A 12 -12.51 -8.75 9.59
N HIS A 13 -11.32 -8.25 9.23
CA HIS A 13 -10.71 -7.11 9.92
C HIS A 13 -11.23 -5.76 9.44
N TYR A 14 -11.44 -5.57 8.13
CA TYR A 14 -11.81 -4.25 7.58
C TYR A 14 -13.33 -4.01 7.40
N ASP A 15 -14.18 -5.05 7.58
CA ASP A 15 -15.65 -4.91 7.58
C ASP A 15 -16.24 -4.43 8.92
N LEU A 16 -15.41 -4.14 9.95
CA LEU A 16 -15.86 -3.38 11.13
C LEU A 16 -16.41 -1.99 10.76
N GLY A 17 -16.17 -1.55 9.51
CA GLY A 17 -16.75 -0.37 8.88
C GLY A 17 -15.78 0.81 8.91
N ASN A 18 -15.79 1.62 7.84
CA ASN A 18 -14.93 2.80 7.75
C ASN A 18 -15.18 3.78 8.91
N ASP A 19 -16.42 3.87 9.41
CA ASP A 19 -16.77 4.74 10.54
C ASP A 19 -16.01 4.38 11.83
N PHE A 20 -15.75 3.10 12.08
CA PHE A 20 -14.96 2.67 13.23
C PHE A 20 -13.52 3.19 13.12
N TYR A 21 -12.87 2.97 11.98
CA TYR A 21 -11.49 3.39 11.76
C TYR A 21 -11.31 4.91 11.80
N ARG A 22 -12.30 5.67 11.33
CA ARG A 22 -12.30 7.14 11.41
C ARG A 22 -12.23 7.70 12.83
N THR A 23 -12.61 6.91 13.85
CA THR A 23 -12.58 7.38 15.24
C THR A 23 -11.17 7.53 15.80
N PHE A 24 -10.16 6.90 15.19
CA PHE A 24 -8.78 6.92 15.71
C PHE A 24 -7.68 7.06 14.65
N LEU A 25 -7.97 6.86 13.37
CA LEU A 25 -7.01 7.16 12.29
C LEU A 25 -6.95 8.65 11.97
N ASP A 26 -5.90 9.06 11.25
CA ASP A 26 -5.82 10.39 10.68
C ASP A 26 -6.87 10.60 9.57
N THR A 27 -7.01 11.84 9.11
CA THR A 27 -7.99 12.22 8.07
C THR A 27 -7.79 11.47 6.75
N ASN A 28 -6.57 11.01 6.46
CA ASN A 28 -6.27 10.23 5.26
C ASN A 28 -6.44 8.72 5.46
N MET A 29 -6.89 8.29 6.64
CA MET A 29 -7.20 6.88 6.95
C MET A 29 -6.00 5.96 6.72
N LEU A 30 -4.79 6.39 7.10
CA LEU A 30 -3.59 5.58 6.96
C LEU A 30 -3.40 4.68 8.18
N TYR A 31 -3.57 3.37 7.96
CA TYR A 31 -3.36 2.36 9.00
C TYR A 31 -2.01 1.67 8.84
N SER A 32 -0.94 2.43 9.07
CA SER A 32 0.45 2.00 8.98
C SER A 32 1.35 2.93 9.81
N ALA A 33 2.60 2.55 10.08
CA ALA A 33 3.54 3.43 10.78
C ALA A 33 3.80 4.73 10.00
N GLY A 34 3.68 5.86 10.71
CA GLY A 34 4.09 7.19 10.25
C GLY A 34 5.54 7.54 10.63
N ILE A 35 6.08 8.63 10.07
CA ILE A 35 7.43 9.12 10.35
C ILE A 35 7.39 10.46 11.07
N TYR A 36 7.81 10.45 12.33
CA TYR A 36 7.95 11.65 13.17
C TYR A 36 9.36 12.22 13.02
N ASP A 37 9.47 13.37 12.39
CA ASP A 37 10.72 14.10 12.13
C ASP A 37 11.05 15.14 13.22
N ALA A 38 10.06 15.51 14.05
CA ALA A 38 10.22 16.40 15.18
C ALA A 38 9.30 15.99 16.35
N PRO A 39 9.60 16.42 17.60
CA PRO A 39 8.79 16.08 18.77
C PRO A 39 7.32 16.50 18.70
N ASN A 40 7.01 17.56 17.93
CA ASN A 40 5.65 18.12 17.81
C ASN A 40 4.94 17.70 16.51
N THR A 41 5.51 16.77 15.75
CA THR A 41 4.88 16.27 14.51
C THR A 41 3.57 15.58 14.85
N THR A 42 2.47 16.00 14.22
CA THR A 42 1.15 15.38 14.41
C THR A 42 1.09 14.02 13.71
N LEU A 43 0.13 13.16 14.06
CA LEU A 43 -0.07 11.87 13.37
C LEU A 43 -0.25 12.08 11.85
N GLU A 44 -1.08 13.04 11.47
CA GLU A 44 -1.37 13.34 10.07
C GLU A 44 -0.11 13.80 9.32
N GLN A 45 0.69 14.69 9.94
CA GLN A 45 1.96 15.10 9.36
C GLN A 45 2.94 13.93 9.28
N ALA A 46 2.98 13.05 10.28
CA ALA A 46 3.83 11.87 10.28
C ALA A 46 3.46 10.90 9.15
N GLN A 47 2.16 10.76 8.85
CA GLN A 47 1.70 9.95 7.72
C GLN A 47 2.06 10.57 6.37
N ILE A 48 1.92 11.90 6.22
CA ILE A 48 2.37 12.63 5.02
C ILE A 48 3.88 12.48 4.84
N ASN A 49 4.66 12.67 5.91
CA ASN A 49 6.12 12.51 5.90
C ASN A 49 6.53 11.11 5.42
N LYS A 50 5.81 10.07 5.84
CA LYS A 50 6.03 8.69 5.40
C LYS A 50 5.78 8.53 3.90
N MET A 51 4.64 9.02 3.40
CA MET A 51 4.30 8.93 1.97
C MET A 51 5.32 9.69 1.10
N ASP A 52 5.66 10.92 1.51
CA ASP A 52 6.62 11.75 0.80
C ASP A 52 8.01 11.12 0.77
N ARG A 53 8.48 10.56 1.90
CA ARG A 53 9.75 9.85 1.97
C ARG A 53 9.79 8.67 1.00
N LEU A 54 8.72 7.87 0.91
CA LEU A 54 8.64 6.75 -0.02
C LEU A 54 8.71 7.23 -1.49
N CYS A 55 7.97 8.28 -1.85
CA CYS A 55 8.05 8.88 -3.18
C CYS A 55 9.47 9.39 -3.51
N ARG A 56 10.14 10.05 -2.56
CA ARG A 56 11.53 10.49 -2.72
C ARG A 56 12.53 9.34 -2.87
N GLN A 57 12.37 8.27 -2.09
CA GLN A 57 13.21 7.07 -2.22
C GLN A 57 13.04 6.40 -3.59
N LEU A 58 11.82 6.41 -4.13
CA LEU A 58 11.50 5.96 -5.47
C LEU A 58 11.99 6.91 -6.57
N LYS A 59 12.47 8.10 -6.21
CA LYS A 59 12.85 9.18 -7.14
C LYS A 59 11.74 9.47 -8.15
N LEU A 60 10.49 9.42 -7.69
CA LEU A 60 9.30 9.40 -8.52
C LEU A 60 9.24 10.66 -9.42
N GLN A 61 9.04 10.46 -10.72
CA GLN A 61 8.91 11.52 -11.72
C GLN A 61 7.49 11.58 -12.28
N PRO A 62 7.05 12.73 -12.84
CA PRO A 62 5.74 12.83 -13.47
C PRO A 62 5.50 11.86 -14.63
N SER A 63 6.57 11.41 -15.29
CA SER A 63 6.50 10.43 -16.39
C SER A 63 6.40 8.98 -15.92
N ASP A 64 6.62 8.70 -14.63
CA ASP A 64 6.62 7.33 -14.12
C ASP A 64 5.20 6.76 -14.03
N HIS A 65 5.12 5.45 -14.16
CA HIS A 65 3.97 4.66 -13.74
C HIS A 65 4.30 3.90 -12.46
N LEU A 66 3.66 4.30 -11.37
CA LEU A 66 3.77 3.68 -10.06
C LEU A 66 2.72 2.57 -9.89
N LEU A 67 3.14 1.41 -9.41
CA LEU A 67 2.24 0.41 -8.83
C LEU A 67 2.26 0.49 -7.30
N GLU A 68 1.10 0.66 -6.69
CA GLU A 68 0.88 0.46 -5.26
C GLU A 68 0.23 -0.90 -5.02
N ILE A 69 0.90 -1.75 -4.24
CA ILE A 69 0.35 -3.03 -3.78
C ILE A 69 -0.23 -2.83 -2.38
N GLY A 70 -1.56 -2.87 -2.29
CA GLY A 70 -2.31 -2.63 -1.05
C GLY A 70 -2.79 -1.18 -0.94
N THR A 71 -3.90 -0.86 -1.61
CA THR A 71 -4.48 0.50 -1.67
C THR A 71 -4.77 1.14 -0.30
N GLY A 72 -5.09 0.35 0.72
CA GLY A 72 -5.67 0.88 1.95
C GLY A 72 -6.92 1.71 1.62
N TRP A 73 -6.96 2.95 2.11
CA TRP A 73 -8.02 3.91 1.79
C TRP A 73 -7.65 4.92 0.68
N GLY A 74 -6.58 4.65 -0.08
CA GLY A 74 -6.20 5.40 -1.29
C GLY A 74 -5.21 6.55 -1.07
N ALA A 75 -4.81 6.83 0.17
CA ALA A 75 -4.00 8.00 0.51
C ALA A 75 -2.65 8.06 -0.23
N MET A 76 -1.93 6.94 -0.34
CA MET A 76 -0.63 6.90 -1.00
C MET A 76 -0.76 7.11 -2.52
N ALA A 77 -1.73 6.47 -3.18
CA ALA A 77 -2.00 6.70 -4.60
C ALA A 77 -2.36 8.16 -4.89
N ILE A 78 -3.25 8.75 -4.07
CA ILE A 78 -3.64 10.16 -4.18
C ILE A 78 -2.42 11.06 -3.97
N HIS A 79 -1.62 10.82 -2.93
CA HIS A 79 -0.44 11.61 -2.63
C HIS A 79 0.58 11.58 -3.79
N ALA A 80 0.90 10.40 -4.31
CA ALA A 80 1.81 10.23 -5.44
C ALA A 80 1.31 10.96 -6.70
N ALA A 81 0.06 10.74 -7.11
CA ALA A 81 -0.51 11.37 -8.30
C ALA A 81 -0.60 12.90 -8.18
N LYS A 82 -0.98 13.40 -6.99
CA LYS A 82 -1.20 14.84 -6.73
C LYS A 82 0.11 15.62 -6.61
N HIS A 83 1.10 15.08 -5.90
CA HIS A 83 2.33 15.82 -5.58
C HIS A 83 3.50 15.50 -6.52
N TYR A 84 3.55 14.30 -7.08
CA TYR A 84 4.62 13.88 -7.99
C TYR A 84 4.15 13.79 -9.45
N GLY A 85 2.85 13.91 -9.69
CA GLY A 85 2.27 14.02 -11.03
C GLY A 85 2.23 12.72 -11.84
N CYS A 86 2.80 11.63 -11.31
CA CYS A 86 2.91 10.33 -11.96
C CYS A 86 1.56 9.65 -12.18
N ARG A 87 1.53 8.65 -13.05
CA ARG A 87 0.39 7.72 -13.15
C ARG A 87 0.50 6.68 -12.04
N VAL A 88 -0.62 6.31 -11.43
CA VAL A 88 -0.66 5.29 -10.38
C VAL A 88 -1.64 4.19 -10.77
N THR A 89 -1.21 2.93 -10.66
CA THR A 89 -2.12 1.79 -10.51
C THR A 89 -2.07 1.35 -9.06
N THR A 90 -3.21 1.20 -8.41
CA THR A 90 -3.29 0.71 -7.02
C THR A 90 -4.27 -0.44 -6.94
N THR A 91 -3.96 -1.48 -6.16
CA THR A 91 -4.81 -2.67 -6.04
C THR A 91 -5.13 -3.03 -4.60
N THR A 92 -6.36 -3.49 -4.38
CA THR A 92 -6.82 -4.08 -3.12
C THR A 92 -7.75 -5.26 -3.40
N ILE A 93 -7.89 -6.16 -2.43
CA ILE A 93 -8.89 -7.24 -2.46
C ILE A 93 -10.11 -6.95 -1.58
N SER A 94 -10.13 -5.81 -0.89
CA SER A 94 -11.21 -5.39 0.01
C SER A 94 -12.20 -4.48 -0.73
N ASN A 95 -13.48 -4.89 -0.74
CA ASN A 95 -14.56 -4.10 -1.34
C ASN A 95 -14.75 -2.75 -0.63
N ALA A 96 -14.65 -2.73 0.71
CA ALA A 96 -14.85 -1.52 1.51
C ALA A 96 -13.74 -0.48 1.25
N GLN A 97 -12.49 -0.93 1.19
CA GLN A 97 -11.34 -0.09 0.83
C GLN A 97 -11.44 0.42 -0.60
N HIS A 98 -11.79 -0.46 -1.55
CA HIS A 98 -11.99 -0.08 -2.94
C HIS A 98 -13.09 0.99 -3.09
N ALA A 99 -14.25 0.78 -2.47
CA ALA A 99 -15.35 1.75 -2.53
C ALA A 99 -14.94 3.12 -1.96
N TRP A 100 -14.23 3.13 -0.83
CA TRP A 100 -13.74 4.37 -0.21
C TRP A 100 -12.67 5.07 -1.05
N ALA A 101 -11.65 4.33 -1.49
CA ALA A 101 -10.58 4.88 -2.31
C ALA A 101 -11.14 5.43 -3.63
N LYS A 102 -12.10 4.74 -4.25
CA LYS A 102 -12.78 5.23 -5.46
C LYS A 102 -13.43 6.59 -5.23
N ALA A 103 -14.25 6.73 -4.19
CA ALA A 103 -14.92 7.99 -3.87
C ALA A 103 -13.91 9.13 -3.62
N ARG A 104 -12.83 8.85 -2.89
CA ARG A 104 -11.76 9.84 -2.65
C ARG A 104 -11.00 10.25 -3.91
N ILE A 105 -10.69 9.29 -4.79
CA ILE A 105 -10.01 9.58 -6.06
C ILE A 105 -10.89 10.47 -6.95
N GLU A 106 -12.21 10.22 -6.98
CA GLU A 106 -13.19 11.04 -7.70
C GLU A 106 -13.31 12.44 -7.10
N GLU A 107 -13.39 12.56 -5.77
CA GLU A 107 -13.44 13.84 -5.05
C GLU A 107 -12.20 14.71 -5.32
N GLU A 108 -11.01 14.10 -5.38
CA GLU A 108 -9.75 14.78 -5.68
C GLU A 108 -9.57 15.07 -7.18
N GLY A 109 -10.46 14.56 -8.05
CA GLY A 109 -10.40 14.76 -9.49
C GLY A 109 -9.21 14.06 -10.17
N LEU A 110 -8.76 12.92 -9.63
CA LEU A 110 -7.55 12.21 -10.07
C LEU A 110 -7.83 10.94 -10.90
N THR A 111 -9.05 10.78 -11.41
CA THR A 111 -9.48 9.58 -12.14
C THR A 111 -8.74 9.35 -13.46
N ASP A 112 -8.13 10.39 -14.03
CA ASP A 112 -7.27 10.32 -15.22
C ASP A 112 -5.84 9.83 -14.90
N LYS A 113 -5.41 9.97 -13.64
CA LYS A 113 -4.07 9.58 -13.18
C LYS A 113 -4.03 8.28 -12.39
N ILE A 114 -5.13 7.90 -11.74
CA ILE A 114 -5.18 6.75 -10.84
C ILE A 114 -6.10 5.67 -11.40
N THR A 115 -5.53 4.51 -11.69
CA THR A 115 -6.26 3.26 -11.93
C THR A 115 -6.39 2.49 -10.62
N LEU A 116 -7.61 2.38 -10.11
CA LEU A 116 -7.94 1.57 -8.93
C LEU A 116 -8.44 0.19 -9.36
N LEU A 117 -7.81 -0.87 -8.87
CA LEU A 117 -8.15 -2.26 -9.16
C LEU A 117 -8.70 -2.95 -7.91
N LEU A 118 -9.67 -3.83 -8.12
CA LEU A 118 -10.16 -4.79 -7.13
C LEU A 118 -9.62 -6.19 -7.45
N GLU A 119 -8.29 -6.29 -7.50
CA GLU A 119 -7.58 -7.49 -7.94
C GLU A 119 -6.51 -7.91 -6.93
N ASP A 120 -6.19 -9.21 -6.97
CA ASP A 120 -5.07 -9.74 -6.20
C ASP A 120 -3.76 -9.39 -6.89
N TYR A 121 -2.76 -8.91 -6.15
CA TYR A 121 -1.46 -8.54 -6.71
C TYR A 121 -0.78 -9.68 -7.50
N ARG A 122 -1.11 -10.94 -7.15
CA ARG A 122 -0.59 -12.15 -7.81
C ARG A 122 -1.11 -12.34 -9.23
N ASP A 123 -2.23 -11.72 -9.57
CA ASP A 123 -2.86 -11.82 -10.89
C ASP A 123 -2.51 -10.61 -11.77
N LEU A 124 -1.83 -9.60 -11.23
CA LEU A 124 -1.40 -8.43 -12.00
C LEU A 124 -0.39 -8.82 -13.09
N THR A 125 -0.45 -8.08 -14.19
CA THR A 125 0.45 -8.21 -15.34
C THR A 125 0.94 -6.85 -15.81
N GLY A 126 1.86 -6.84 -16.78
CA GLY A 126 2.47 -5.62 -17.31
C GLY A 126 3.76 -5.25 -16.60
N GLN A 127 4.23 -4.02 -16.81
CA GLN A 127 5.43 -3.51 -16.17
C GLN A 127 5.28 -2.05 -15.75
N TYR A 128 5.85 -1.72 -14.59
CA TYR A 128 5.77 -0.43 -13.92
C TYR A 128 7.17 0.13 -13.71
N ASP A 129 7.30 1.45 -13.74
CA ASP A 129 8.58 2.13 -13.50
C ASP A 129 9.00 2.00 -12.03
N LYS A 130 8.01 2.03 -11.13
CA LYS A 130 8.19 2.01 -9.68
C LYS A 130 7.13 1.13 -9.01
N ILE A 131 7.48 0.51 -7.89
CA ILE A 131 6.54 -0.22 -7.04
C ILE A 131 6.66 0.31 -5.60
N VAL A 132 5.53 0.47 -4.93
CA VAL A 132 5.45 0.74 -3.49
C VAL A 132 4.55 -0.29 -2.80
N SER A 133 4.97 -0.78 -1.64
CA SER A 133 4.15 -1.63 -0.77
C SER A 133 4.37 -1.24 0.69
N ILE A 134 3.29 -0.93 1.40
CA ILE A 134 3.33 -0.43 2.77
C ILE A 134 2.61 -1.43 3.67
N GLU A 135 3.35 -2.11 4.55
CA GLU A 135 2.84 -3.01 5.59
C GLU A 135 1.83 -4.05 5.05
N MET A 136 2.12 -4.53 3.84
CA MET A 136 1.36 -5.56 3.12
C MET A 136 2.01 -6.94 3.23
N ILE A 137 3.34 -6.99 3.41
CA ILE A 137 4.14 -8.23 3.37
C ILE A 137 3.84 -9.16 4.55
N GLU A 138 3.36 -8.61 5.65
CA GLU A 138 2.93 -9.27 6.87
C GLU A 138 1.71 -10.16 6.60
N ALA A 139 0.82 -9.72 5.70
CA ALA A 139 -0.36 -10.48 5.29
C ALA A 139 -0.07 -11.55 4.23
N VAL A 140 1.12 -11.55 3.63
CA VAL A 140 1.53 -12.54 2.61
C VAL A 140 1.77 -13.91 3.24
N GLY A 141 2.34 -13.95 4.44
CA GLY A 141 2.74 -15.18 5.13
C GLY A 141 4.09 -15.73 4.65
N LYS A 142 4.81 -16.37 5.60
CA LYS A 142 6.19 -16.85 5.44
C LYS A 142 6.44 -17.65 4.16
N GLU A 143 5.57 -18.60 3.85
CA GLU A 143 5.73 -19.52 2.72
C GLU A 143 5.64 -18.82 1.35
N TYR A 144 5.03 -17.63 1.30
CA TYR A 144 4.74 -16.91 0.06
C TYR A 144 5.64 -15.70 -0.17
N LEU A 145 6.58 -15.40 0.73
CA LEU A 145 7.50 -14.25 0.61
C LEU A 145 8.31 -14.30 -0.69
N THR A 146 8.84 -15.47 -1.05
CA THR A 146 9.58 -15.65 -2.31
C THR A 146 8.69 -15.37 -3.52
N THR A 147 7.44 -15.83 -3.49
CA THR A 147 6.47 -15.59 -4.57
C THR A 147 6.09 -14.11 -4.67
N TYR A 148 5.92 -13.44 -3.53
CA TYR A 148 5.65 -12.00 -3.48
C TYR A 148 6.77 -11.18 -4.13
N ILE A 149 8.04 -11.45 -3.76
CA ILE A 149 9.18 -10.74 -4.35
C ILE A 149 9.33 -11.07 -5.84
N LYS A 150 9.14 -12.33 -6.26
CA LYS A 150 9.15 -12.71 -7.69
C LYS A 150 8.07 -12.00 -8.50
N GLN A 151 6.88 -11.83 -7.93
CA GLN A 151 5.80 -11.10 -8.58
C GLN A 151 6.12 -9.59 -8.67
N CYS A 152 6.68 -8.99 -7.62
CA CYS A 152 7.14 -7.60 -7.69
C CYS A 152 8.23 -7.44 -8.77
N GLN A 153 9.16 -8.40 -8.86
CA GLN A 153 10.22 -8.39 -9.86
C GLN A 153 9.68 -8.51 -11.29
N SER A 154 8.68 -9.37 -11.54
CA SER A 154 8.10 -9.53 -12.88
C SER A 154 7.33 -8.29 -13.35
N LEU A 155 6.73 -7.56 -12.41
CA LEU A 155 6.01 -6.32 -12.64
C LEU A 155 6.92 -5.08 -12.73
N LEU A 156 8.20 -5.18 -12.38
CA LEU A 156 9.11 -4.04 -12.40
C LEU A 156 9.85 -3.99 -13.74
N LYS A 157 9.91 -2.81 -14.37
CA LYS A 157 10.77 -2.59 -15.54
C LYS A 157 12.25 -2.75 -15.17
N PRO A 158 13.14 -3.04 -16.14
CA PRO A 158 14.58 -2.88 -15.95
C PRO A 158 14.90 -1.51 -15.34
N ASP A 159 15.81 -1.48 -14.38
CA ASP A 159 16.22 -0.28 -13.62
C ASP A 159 15.09 0.41 -12.82
N GLY A 160 13.92 -0.24 -12.69
CA GLY A 160 12.85 0.21 -11.83
C GLY A 160 13.24 0.17 -10.35
N LEU A 161 12.49 0.91 -9.51
CA LEU A 161 12.72 0.94 -8.06
C LEU A 161 11.52 0.37 -7.32
N PHE A 162 11.81 -0.47 -6.32
CA PHE A 162 10.81 -1.00 -5.40
C PHE A 162 11.08 -0.47 -3.99
N ALA A 163 10.10 0.20 -3.41
CA ALA A 163 10.12 0.63 -2.02
C ALA A 163 9.14 -0.21 -1.19
N ILE A 164 9.63 -0.78 -0.09
CA ILE A 164 8.83 -1.56 0.84
C ILE A 164 8.98 -0.99 2.26
N GLN A 165 7.85 -0.75 2.91
CA GLN A 165 7.77 -0.54 4.35
C GLN A 165 7.18 -1.79 4.98
N ALA A 166 7.83 -2.32 6.02
CA ALA A 166 7.44 -3.56 6.66
C ALA A 166 7.80 -3.55 8.14
N ILE A 167 6.99 -4.21 8.94
CA ILE A 167 7.26 -4.62 10.30
C ILE A 167 8.25 -5.80 10.24
N THR A 168 9.35 -5.68 10.97
CA THR A 168 10.36 -6.72 11.08
C THR A 168 10.46 -7.23 12.50
N ILE A 169 11.01 -8.43 12.66
CA ILE A 169 11.31 -9.04 13.95
C ILE A 169 12.78 -9.40 13.99
N ALA A 170 13.40 -9.30 15.16
CA ALA A 170 14.77 -9.76 15.35
C ALA A 170 14.88 -11.27 15.07
N ASP A 171 15.88 -11.68 14.29
CA ASP A 171 16.04 -13.07 13.81
C ASP A 171 16.01 -14.11 14.94
N GLN A 172 16.63 -13.79 16.08
CA GLN A 172 16.66 -14.67 17.26
C GLN A 172 15.28 -15.00 17.82
N ARG A 173 14.28 -14.14 17.57
CA ARG A 173 12.89 -14.31 18.02
C ARG A 173 12.01 -14.92 16.94
N TYR A 174 12.52 -15.08 15.73
CA TYR A 174 11.72 -15.47 14.57
C TYR A 174 11.16 -16.88 14.71
N GLU A 175 11.97 -17.86 15.11
CA GLU A 175 11.48 -19.25 15.24
C GLU A 175 10.33 -19.35 16.24
N SER A 176 10.49 -18.78 17.44
CA SER A 176 9.43 -18.77 18.46
C SER A 176 8.17 -18.02 18.03
N TYR A 177 8.30 -16.94 17.25
CA TYR A 177 7.16 -16.15 16.78
C TYR A 177 6.43 -16.81 15.61
N SER A 178 7.17 -17.45 14.70
CA SER A 178 6.63 -18.02 13.46
C SER A 178 5.96 -19.38 13.65
N ASN A 179 6.14 -20.02 14.81
CA ASN A 179 5.56 -21.31 15.17
C ASN A 179 4.24 -21.19 15.96
N GLY A 180 3.63 -20.00 15.98
CA GLY A 180 2.39 -19.70 16.72
C GLY A 180 1.29 -20.72 16.53
#